data_AF-Q4D2N5-F1
#
_entry.id   AF-Q4D2N5-F1
#
_cell.length_a   1.000
_cell.length_b   1.000
_cell.length_c   1.000
_cell.angle_alpha   90.00
_cell.angle_beta   90.00
_cell.angle_gamma   90.00
#
_symmetry.space_group_name_H-M   'P 1'
#
loop_
_entity.id
_entity.type
_entity.pdbx_description
1 polymer ?
#
loop_
_entity_poly.entity_id
_entity_poly.type
_entity_poly.pdbx_seq_one_letter_code
_entity_poly.pdbx_strand_id
1 'polypeptide(L)'
;GRHSADHAKAVADCNVLPRLLDVYLNPKSSEDLRMKSKRALKNIIQRCLQLPALEPLLHPDAPQKVLKYVCGQFAKVLPTDIAAKREFVANRGLATVQRIRPEPGSKLAEYIQSINNCYPPEIVQYYSPQYAQTFLEKIENYHVQQVQQS
;
A
#
# COMPACT_ATOMS: atom_id res chain seq x y z
N GLY A 1 0.59 15.39 -25.46
CA GLY A 1 0.01 14.27 -24.69
C GLY A 1 0.56 14.25 -23.27
N ARG A 2 0.03 15.07 -22.36
CA ARG A 2 0.68 15.33 -21.05
C ARG A 2 0.62 14.18 -20.03
N HIS A 3 -0.19 13.13 -20.23
CA HIS A 3 -0.37 12.10 -19.20
C HIS A 3 -0.90 10.76 -19.75
N SER A 4 -0.23 10.15 -20.73
CA SER A 4 -0.43 8.72 -21.02
C SER A 4 0.20 7.86 -19.92
N ALA A 5 -0.15 6.57 -19.85
CA ALA A 5 0.48 5.62 -18.94
C ALA A 5 2.02 5.59 -19.10
N ASP A 6 2.51 5.75 -20.33
CA ASP A 6 3.95 5.82 -20.64
C ASP A 6 4.63 7.04 -20.01
N HIS A 7 3.97 8.19 -20.01
CA HIS A 7 4.52 9.38 -19.35
C HIS A 7 4.52 9.22 -17.83
N ALA A 8 3.48 8.60 -17.27
CA ALA A 8 3.45 8.29 -15.85
C ALA A 8 4.59 7.34 -15.45
N LYS A 9 4.94 6.36 -16.31
CA LYS A 9 6.12 5.50 -16.13
C LYS A 9 7.42 6.31 -16.10
N ALA A 10 7.70 7.08 -17.15
CA ALA A 10 8.95 7.85 -17.24
C ALA A 10 9.14 8.82 -16.05
N VAL A 11 8.05 9.41 -15.55
CA VAL A 11 8.10 10.30 -14.38
C VAL A 11 8.31 9.53 -13.07
N ALA A 12 7.70 8.35 -12.93
CA ALA A 12 7.86 7.52 -11.74
C ALA A 12 9.28 6.93 -11.66
N ASP A 13 9.85 6.51 -12.79
CA ASP A 13 11.23 6.03 -12.91
C ASP A 13 12.25 7.13 -12.55
N CYS A 14 11.91 8.40 -12.76
CA CYS A 14 12.73 9.55 -12.35
C CYS A 14 12.65 9.88 -10.84
N ASN A 15 12.05 9.03 -9.99
CA ASN A 15 11.90 9.25 -8.54
C ASN A 15 11.27 10.62 -8.18
N VAL A 16 10.39 11.13 -9.05
CA VAL A 16 9.73 12.43 -8.85
C VAL A 16 8.65 12.35 -7.76
N LEU A 17 8.06 11.17 -7.58
CA LEU A 17 6.95 10.94 -6.65
C LEU A 17 7.32 11.22 -5.18
N PRO A 18 8.41 10.66 -4.61
CA PRO A 18 8.87 11.03 -3.27
C PRO A 18 9.12 12.53 -3.11
N ARG A 19 9.77 13.17 -4.11
CA ARG A 19 10.04 14.61 -4.07
C ARG A 19 8.76 15.45 -4.06
N LEU A 20 7.74 15.07 -4.83
CA LEU A 20 6.43 15.74 -4.80
C LEU A 20 5.73 15.56 -3.46
N LEU A 21 5.89 14.40 -2.82
CA LEU A 21 5.37 14.15 -1.48
C LEU A 21 6.10 15.02 -0.44
N ASP A 22 7.42 15.11 -0.50
CA ASP A 22 8.23 15.95 0.39
C ASP A 22 7.83 17.42 0.28
N VAL A 23 7.70 17.95 -0.94
CA VAL A 23 7.27 19.34 -1.16
C VAL A 23 5.84 19.55 -0.65
N TYR A 24 4.93 18.58 -0.84
CA TYR A 24 3.57 18.67 -0.31
C TYR A 24 3.54 18.73 1.22
N LEU A 25 4.42 17.97 1.89
CA LEU A 25 4.46 17.88 3.35
C LEU A 25 5.32 18.93 4.01
N ASN A 26 6.25 19.55 3.29
CA ASN A 26 7.15 20.54 3.85
C ASN A 26 6.38 21.83 4.25
N PRO A 27 6.31 22.16 5.55
CA PRO A 27 5.59 23.35 6.03
C PRO A 27 6.25 24.66 5.57
N LYS A 28 7.51 24.63 5.14
CA LYS A 28 8.21 25.79 4.56
C LYS A 28 7.82 26.06 3.11
N SER A 29 7.15 25.13 2.44
CA SER A 29 6.65 25.35 1.08
C SER A 29 5.40 26.22 1.11
N SER A 30 5.27 27.12 0.13
CA SER A 30 4.06 27.94 0.01
C SER A 30 2.81 27.08 -0.18
N GLU A 31 1.65 27.59 0.24
CA GLU A 31 0.38 26.87 0.08
C GLU A 31 0.11 26.51 -1.37
N ASP A 32 0.33 27.44 -2.30
CA ASP A 32 0.22 27.21 -3.74
C ASP A 32 1.11 26.06 -4.21
N LEU A 33 2.39 26.05 -3.81
CA LEU A 33 3.33 24.99 -4.17
C LEU A 33 2.91 23.62 -3.59
N ARG A 34 2.45 23.59 -2.34
CA ARG A 34 1.94 22.36 -1.70
C ARG A 34 0.70 21.84 -2.43
N MET A 35 -0.22 22.72 -2.81
CA MET A 35 -1.43 22.33 -3.54
C MET A 35 -1.13 21.85 -4.95
N LYS A 36 -0.22 22.51 -5.68
CA LYS A 36 0.25 22.06 -6.99
C LYS A 36 0.94 20.70 -6.91
N SER A 37 1.81 20.52 -5.92
CA SER A 37 2.52 19.25 -5.69
C SER A 37 1.55 18.12 -5.39
N LYS A 38 0.56 18.36 -4.52
CA LYS A 38 -0.52 17.39 -4.23
C LYS A 38 -1.33 17.04 -5.48
N ARG A 39 -1.70 18.02 -6.31
CA ARG A 39 -2.47 17.79 -7.55
C ARG A 39 -1.66 16.98 -8.56
N ALA A 40 -0.39 17.33 -8.74
CA ALA A 40 0.53 16.58 -9.59
C ALA A 40 0.69 15.14 -9.10
N LEU A 41 0.98 14.96 -7.81
CA LEU A 41 1.13 13.66 -7.16
C LEU A 41 -0.11 12.78 -7.38
N LYS A 42 -1.30 13.30 -7.07
CA LYS A 42 -2.57 12.59 -7.31
C LYS A 42 -2.71 12.16 -8.77
N ASN A 43 -2.51 13.08 -9.72
CA ASN A 43 -2.70 12.82 -11.14
C ASN A 43 -1.72 11.78 -11.69
N ILE A 44 -0.47 11.76 -11.20
CA ILE A 44 0.53 10.77 -11.61
C ILE A 44 0.16 9.40 -11.03
N ILE A 45 -0.14 9.32 -9.73
CA ILE A 45 -0.51 8.06 -9.07
C ILE A 45 -1.70 7.40 -9.77
N GLN A 46 -2.78 8.14 -10.04
CA GLN A 46 -4.01 7.61 -10.65
C GLN A 46 -3.84 7.11 -12.11
N ARG A 47 -2.68 7.36 -12.72
CA ARG A 47 -2.35 6.94 -14.09
C ARG A 47 -1.16 5.98 -14.15
N CYS A 48 -0.49 5.72 -13.03
CA CYS A 48 0.66 4.83 -12.98
C CYS A 48 0.21 3.38 -12.92
N LEU A 49 0.56 2.57 -13.93
CA LEU A 49 0.28 1.13 -13.96
C LEU A 49 1.45 0.29 -13.43
N GLN A 50 2.65 0.85 -13.36
CA GLN A 50 3.84 0.21 -12.80
C GLN A 50 3.82 0.39 -11.28
N LEU A 51 3.13 -0.52 -10.59
CA LEU A 51 2.93 -0.45 -9.15
C LEU A 51 4.21 -0.34 -8.30
N PRO A 52 5.36 -0.97 -8.66
CA PRO A 52 6.60 -0.82 -7.90
C PRO A 52 7.03 0.64 -7.73
N ALA A 53 6.77 1.48 -8.72
CA ALA A 53 7.13 2.89 -8.64
C ALA A 53 6.26 3.70 -7.64
N LEU A 54 5.13 3.13 -7.21
CA LEU A 54 4.26 3.70 -6.16
C LEU A 54 4.60 3.20 -4.76
N GLU A 55 5.33 2.09 -4.63
CA GLU A 55 5.66 1.49 -3.34
C GLU A 55 6.45 2.42 -2.40
N PRO A 56 7.36 3.29 -2.86
CA PRO A 56 8.01 4.27 -1.99
C PRO A 56 7.03 5.23 -1.28
N LEU A 57 5.82 5.39 -1.81
CA LEU A 57 4.76 6.22 -1.20
C LEU A 57 3.85 5.43 -0.25
N LEU A 58 3.95 4.10 -0.24
CA LEU A 58 3.15 3.22 0.57
C LEU A 58 3.84 3.03 1.93
N HIS A 59 3.61 3.97 2.85
CA HIS A 59 4.19 3.91 4.20
C HIS A 59 3.12 4.15 5.28
N PRO A 60 3.12 3.44 6.42
CA PRO A 60 2.15 3.67 7.50
C PRO A 60 2.11 5.11 8.01
N ASP A 61 3.25 5.80 8.02
CA ASP A 61 3.35 7.21 8.45
C ASP A 61 3.00 8.21 7.35
N ALA A 62 2.72 7.74 6.13
CA ALA A 62 2.30 8.64 5.06
C ALA A 62 0.90 9.20 5.35
N PRO A 63 0.61 10.46 4.98
CA PRO A 63 -0.69 11.05 5.21
C PRO A 63 -1.80 10.22 4.59
N GLN A 64 -2.91 10.01 5.32
CA GLN A 64 -4.03 9.19 4.83
C GLN A 64 -4.57 9.64 3.45
N LYS A 65 -4.52 10.94 3.16
CA LYS A 65 -4.91 11.48 1.84
C LYS A 65 -4.05 10.94 0.70
N VAL A 66 -2.75 10.74 0.93
CA VAL A 66 -1.80 10.19 -0.05
C VAL A 66 -2.00 8.68 -0.14
N LEU A 67 -2.06 8.00 1.01
CA LEU A 67 -2.35 6.56 1.08
C LEU A 67 -3.63 6.19 0.34
N LYS A 68 -4.68 7.03 0.43
CA LYS A 68 -5.92 6.83 -0.33
C LYS A 68 -5.68 6.77 -1.85
N TYR A 69 -4.82 7.62 -2.39
CA TYR A 69 -4.53 7.61 -3.84
C TYR A 69 -3.68 6.40 -4.21
N VAL A 70 -2.67 6.09 -3.41
CA VAL A 70 -1.78 4.95 -3.62
C VAL A 70 -2.58 3.65 -3.56
N CYS A 71 -3.23 3.35 -2.44
CA CYS A 71 -4.04 2.15 -2.27
C CYS A 71 -5.20 2.08 -3.27
N GLY A 72 -5.80 3.22 -3.65
CA GLY A 72 -6.82 3.25 -4.70
C GLY A 72 -6.30 2.79 -6.06
N GLN A 73 -5.05 3.12 -6.40
CA GLN A 73 -4.42 2.64 -7.63
C GLN A 73 -4.06 1.15 -7.54
N PHE A 74 -3.51 0.69 -6.42
CA PHE A 74 -3.27 -0.75 -6.19
C PHE A 74 -4.57 -1.56 -6.29
N ALA A 75 -5.64 -1.12 -5.63
CA ALA A 75 -6.96 -1.76 -5.66
C ALA A 75 -7.55 -1.83 -7.08
N LYS A 76 -7.18 -0.91 -7.96
CA LYS A 76 -7.61 -0.89 -9.36
C LYS A 76 -6.81 -1.85 -10.24
N VAL A 77 -5.49 -1.94 -10.05
CA VAL A 77 -4.58 -2.68 -10.95
C VAL A 77 -4.43 -4.14 -10.54
N LEU A 78 -4.29 -4.42 -9.23
CA LEU A 78 -4.05 -5.76 -8.72
C LEU A 78 -5.09 -6.79 -9.17
N PRO A 79 -6.40 -6.52 -9.18
CA PRO A 79 -7.39 -7.54 -9.58
C PRO A 79 -7.17 -8.13 -10.98
N THR A 80 -6.62 -7.34 -11.90
CA THR A 80 -6.45 -7.70 -13.32
C THR A 80 -5.02 -8.06 -13.71
N ASP A 81 -4.03 -7.80 -12.86
CA ASP A 81 -2.61 -7.99 -13.17
C ASP A 81 -1.94 -8.97 -12.19
N ILE A 82 -1.78 -10.22 -12.64
CA ILE A 82 -1.19 -11.30 -11.85
C ILE A 82 0.31 -11.04 -11.58
N ALA A 83 1.03 -10.45 -12.53
CA ALA A 83 2.45 -10.14 -12.35
C ALA A 83 2.63 -9.10 -11.25
N ALA A 84 1.82 -8.03 -11.29
CA ALA A 84 1.82 -7.00 -10.27
C ALA A 84 1.42 -7.53 -8.88
N LYS A 85 0.48 -8.49 -8.79
CA LYS A 85 0.17 -9.17 -7.51
C LYS A 85 1.38 -9.87 -6.91
N ARG A 86 2.11 -10.64 -7.73
CA ARG A 86 3.28 -11.40 -7.28
C ARG A 86 4.39 -10.46 -6.81
N GLU A 87 4.66 -9.42 -7.58
CA GLU A 87 5.67 -8.41 -7.27
C GLU A 87 5.33 -7.64 -5.98
N PHE A 88 4.05 -7.26 -5.80
CA PHE A 88 3.60 -6.57 -4.60
C PHE A 88 3.82 -7.37 -3.30
N VAL A 89 3.68 -8.71 -3.37
CA VAL A 89 4.00 -9.58 -2.23
C VAL A 89 5.51 -9.70 -2.04
N ALA A 90 6.25 -9.91 -3.13
CA ALA A 90 7.71 -10.04 -3.10
C ALA A 90 8.39 -8.81 -2.48
N ASN A 91 7.91 -7.62 -2.82
CA ASN A 91 8.41 -6.35 -2.29
C ASN A 91 7.84 -5.99 -0.91
N ARG A 92 7.13 -6.91 -0.26
CA ARG A 92 6.46 -6.73 1.05
C ARG A 92 5.36 -5.66 1.07
N GLY A 93 4.88 -5.21 -0.08
CA GLY A 93 3.79 -4.24 -0.18
C GLY A 93 2.52 -4.69 0.54
N LEU A 94 2.16 -5.98 0.46
CA LEU A 94 1.01 -6.54 1.20
C LEU A 94 1.20 -6.42 2.72
N ALA A 95 2.41 -6.70 3.21
CA ALA A 95 2.75 -6.55 4.63
C ALA A 95 2.67 -5.10 5.09
N THR A 96 3.10 -4.17 4.23
CA THR A 96 3.01 -2.74 4.52
C THR A 96 1.56 -2.28 4.59
N VAL A 97 0.69 -2.76 3.70
CA VAL A 97 -0.76 -2.47 3.75
C VAL A 97 -1.39 -2.94 5.06
N GLN A 98 -1.01 -4.12 5.58
CA GLN A 98 -1.56 -4.62 6.84
C GLN A 98 -1.14 -3.79 8.06
N ARG A 99 -0.16 -2.90 7.93
CA ARG A 99 0.27 -1.98 8.99
C ARG A 99 -0.46 -0.64 8.95
N ILE A 100 -1.12 -0.32 7.84
CA ILE A 100 -1.92 0.90 7.72
C ILE A 100 -3.18 0.75 8.59
N ARG A 101 -3.52 1.80 9.33
CA ARG A 101 -4.72 1.87 10.18
C ARG A 101 -5.66 2.93 9.60
N PRO A 102 -6.49 2.57 8.61
CA PRO A 102 -7.46 3.49 8.07
C PRO A 102 -8.57 3.76 9.07
N GLU A 103 -9.18 4.95 9.00
CA GLU A 103 -10.42 5.21 9.71
C GLU A 103 -11.53 4.24 9.24
N PRO A 104 -12.29 3.61 10.15
CA PRO A 104 -13.40 2.74 9.78
C PRO A 104 -14.41 3.45 8.86
N GLY A 105 -14.87 2.76 7.81
CA GLY A 105 -15.80 3.33 6.81
C GLY A 105 -15.18 4.32 5.82
N SER A 106 -13.88 4.63 5.94
CA SER A 106 -13.20 5.49 4.97
C SER A 106 -12.95 4.79 3.62
N LYS A 107 -12.82 5.58 2.55
CA LYS A 107 -12.40 5.06 1.23
C LYS A 107 -11.05 4.35 1.27
N LEU A 108 -10.14 4.74 2.17
CA LEU A 108 -8.88 4.03 2.33
C LEU A 108 -9.10 2.62 2.87
N ALA A 109 -10.01 2.44 3.85
CA ALA A 109 -10.38 1.12 4.35
C ALA A 109 -10.98 0.24 3.24
N GLU A 110 -11.88 0.79 2.41
CA GLU A 110 -12.45 0.07 1.25
C GLU A 110 -11.36 -0.38 0.25
N TYR A 111 -10.39 0.49 -0.05
CA TYR A 111 -9.28 0.13 -0.94
C TYR A 111 -8.36 -0.93 -0.35
N ILE A 112 -8.05 -0.84 0.95
CA ILE A 112 -7.26 -1.86 1.65
C ILE A 112 -8.00 -3.20 1.62
N GLN A 113 -9.31 -3.21 1.86
CA GLN A 113 -10.10 -4.44 1.76
C GLN A 113 -10.09 -5.00 0.33
N SER A 114 -10.19 -4.15 -0.69
CA SER A 114 -10.12 -4.57 -2.09
C SER A 114 -8.76 -5.18 -2.46
N ILE A 115 -7.67 -4.62 -1.92
CA ILE A 115 -6.32 -5.19 -2.05
C ILE A 115 -6.26 -6.56 -1.36
N ASN A 116 -6.78 -6.67 -0.13
CA ASN A 116 -6.78 -7.93 0.62
C ASN A 116 -7.57 -9.02 -0.12
N ASN A 117 -8.71 -8.69 -0.71
CA ASN A 117 -9.53 -9.61 -1.51
C ASN A 117 -8.83 -10.12 -2.79
N CYS A 118 -7.68 -9.56 -3.16
CA CYS A 118 -6.87 -10.07 -4.27
C CYS A 118 -6.03 -11.30 -3.91
N TYR A 119 -5.93 -11.64 -2.63
CA TYR A 119 -5.08 -12.70 -2.06
C TYR A 119 -5.91 -13.66 -1.19
N PRO A 120 -5.46 -14.91 -1.01
CA PRO A 120 -6.09 -15.83 -0.06
C PRO A 120 -6.09 -15.25 1.36
N PRO A 121 -7.16 -15.43 2.15
CA PRO A 121 -7.28 -14.90 3.50
C PRO A 121 -6.11 -15.30 4.41
N GLU A 122 -5.59 -16.51 4.26
CA GLU A 122 -4.48 -17.03 5.06
C GLU A 122 -3.19 -16.26 4.81
N ILE A 123 -2.96 -15.82 3.57
CA ILE A 123 -1.80 -15.00 3.20
C ILE A 123 -1.94 -13.59 3.78
N VAL A 124 -3.14 -13.00 3.70
CA VAL A 124 -3.42 -11.70 4.33
C VAL A 124 -3.22 -11.79 5.85
N GLN A 125 -3.72 -12.86 6.46
CA GLN A 125 -3.57 -13.12 7.89
C GLN A 125 -2.09 -13.28 8.26
N TYR A 126 -1.31 -14.06 7.51
CA TYR A 126 0.12 -14.25 7.74
C TYR A 126 0.90 -12.92 7.83
N TYR A 127 0.56 -11.96 6.98
CA TYR A 127 1.18 -10.62 6.97
C TYR A 127 0.60 -9.63 7.99
N SER A 128 -0.48 -10.01 8.68
CA SER A 128 -1.12 -9.15 9.67
C SER A 128 -0.25 -9.04 10.94
N PRO A 129 -0.02 -7.84 11.50
CA PRO A 129 0.89 -7.66 12.64
C PRO A 129 0.59 -8.53 13.87
N GLN A 130 -0.66 -8.95 14.04
CA GLN A 130 -1.12 -9.77 15.17
C GLN A 130 -0.86 -11.27 14.96
N TYR A 131 -0.57 -11.72 13.74
CA TYR A 131 -0.45 -13.14 13.44
C TYR A 131 0.70 -13.81 14.18
N ALA A 132 1.80 -13.10 14.45
CA ALA A 132 2.89 -13.63 15.25
C ALA A 132 2.42 -14.08 16.65
N GLN A 133 1.50 -13.34 17.27
CA GLN A 133 0.93 -13.70 18.57
C GLN A 133 0.05 -14.94 18.45
N THR A 134 -0.86 -14.96 17.48
CA THR A 134 -1.70 -16.13 17.20
C THR A 134 -0.89 -17.37 16.85
N PHE A 135 0.26 -17.21 16.19
CA PHE A 135 1.17 -18.30 15.86
C PHE A 135 1.87 -18.86 17.10
N LEU A 136 2.33 -18.00 18.01
CA LEU A 136 2.91 -18.42 19.29
C LEU A 136 1.89 -19.17 20.15
N GLU A 137 0.67 -18.65 20.26
CA GLU A 137 -0.44 -19.31 20.98
C GLU A 137 -0.73 -20.71 20.41
N LYS A 138 -0.66 -20.87 19.08
CA LYS A 138 -0.84 -22.18 18.43
C LYS A 138 0.28 -23.17 18.78
N ILE A 139 1.53 -22.71 18.89
CA ILE A 139 2.67 -23.54 19.29
C ILE A 139 2.49 -24.00 20.75
N GLU A 140 2.16 -23.08 21.65
CA GLU A 140 1.96 -23.39 23.07
C GLU A 140 0.82 -24.40 23.26
N ASN A 141 -0.32 -24.16 22.60
CA ASN A 141 -1.47 -25.08 22.65
C ASN A 141 -1.16 -26.46 22.06
N TYR A 142 -0.35 -26.52 20.99
CA TYR A 142 0.06 -27.80 20.41
C TYR A 142 0.91 -28.62 21.39
N HIS A 143 1.83 -27.98 22.12
CA HIS A 143 2.62 -28.64 23.15
C HIS A 143 1.74 -29.18 24.30
N VAL A 144 0.79 -28.37 24.79
CA VAL A 144 -0.16 -28.80 25.83
C VAL A 144 -0.97 -30.02 25.40
N GLN A 145 -1.41 -30.08 24.13
CA GLN A 145 -2.16 -31.22 23.61
C GLN A 145 -1.32 -32.50 23.52
N GLN A 146 -0.03 -32.41 23.17
CA GLN A 146 0.85 -33.58 23.14
C GLN A 146 1.13 -34.15 24.53
N VAL A 147 1.30 -33.29 25.54
CA VAL A 147 1.50 -33.70 26.93
C VAL A 147 0.26 -34.37 27.51
N GLN A 148 -0.94 -33.93 27.14
CA GLN A 148 -2.20 -34.55 27.61
C GLN A 148 -2.54 -35.90 26.96
N GLN A 149 -1.93 -36.22 25.82
CA GLN A 149 -2.12 -37.49 25.12
C GLN A 149 -1.05 -38.54 25.49
N SER A 150 -0.05 -38.17 26.28
CA SER A 150 1.02 -39.05 26.77
C SER A 150 0.70 -39.52 28.19
#